data_AF-A0A6P5IZF0-F1
#
_entry.id   AF-A0A6P5IZF0-F1
#
_cell.length_a   1.000
_cell.length_b   1.000
_cell.length_c   1.000
_cell.angle_alpha   90.00
_cell.angle_beta   90.00
_cell.angle_gamma   90.00
#
_symmetry.space_group_name_H-M   'P 1'
#
loop_
_entity.id
_entity.type
_entity.pdbx_description
1 polymer ?
#
loop_
_entity_poly.entity_id
_entity_poly.type
_entity_poly.pdbx_seq_one_letter_code
_entity_poly.pdbx_strand_id
1 'polypeptide(L)'
;MQPSETVMNLRQVFLSVLIFGVAGLLLFMYLQAWIEEQHTVSREKLQQPIINQDSKLQVLGELKPNNETFIITKTFSASLSEVGHLKGDAQASSETIRSPNGKLYEQHQVTKSLFKKFSQITWPLDTRPLNKSLIIGDKWKKTDVAQEKRRAFLQDFCKKYGGGNRAQSHLFHMVSRIYVEDRHKILYCEVPKAGCSNWKRILMVLNGLASSAYNITHNAVHYGKHLRKLDSFDLKGIYTRLNTYTKAVFVRDPMERLVSAFRDKFEHPNSYYHPVFGKAIIKKYRPNACEEEINNGSGVKFKEFIHYLLDSHRPVGMDIHWERVSKLCYPCLIPYDFVGKFETLEEDANYFLQLIGAPRGLKFPNFKDRHSSDERTNADVVRQYLKDLSSMERQLIYDFYYLDYLMFNYTTPFV
;
A
#
# COMPACT_ATOMS: atom_id res chain seq x y z
N MET A 1 17.42 41.36 44.63
CA MET A 1 16.62 41.77 43.45
C MET A 1 15.64 40.66 43.15
N GLN A 2 14.35 40.85 43.45
CA GLN A 2 13.29 39.93 43.02
C GLN A 2 13.02 40.11 41.51
N PRO A 3 12.68 39.05 40.77
CA PRO A 3 12.22 39.19 39.39
C PRO A 3 10.76 39.64 39.38
N SER A 4 10.44 40.69 38.62
CA SER A 4 9.06 41.13 38.43
C SER A 4 8.33 40.18 37.47
N GLU A 5 7.23 39.59 37.93
CA GLU A 5 6.28 38.89 37.06
C GLU A 5 5.59 39.90 36.14
N THR A 6 5.87 39.80 34.84
CA THR A 6 5.16 40.55 33.81
C THR A 6 3.81 39.87 33.56
N VAL A 7 2.78 40.30 34.28
CA VAL A 7 1.40 39.87 34.02
C VAL A 7 0.95 40.42 32.66
N MET A 8 0.79 39.55 31.67
CA MET A 8 0.27 39.92 30.36
C MET A 8 -1.16 40.48 30.48
N ASN A 9 -1.36 41.69 29.96
CA ASN A 9 -2.64 42.37 29.98
C ASN A 9 -3.67 41.61 29.13
N LEU A 10 -4.70 41.06 29.78
CA LEU A 10 -5.74 40.24 29.14
C LEU A 10 -6.43 40.96 27.98
N ARG A 11 -6.50 42.30 27.99
CA ARG A 11 -7.02 43.08 26.85
C ARG A 11 -6.14 42.98 25.62
N GLN A 12 -4.81 42.97 25.76
CA GLN A 12 -3.89 42.80 24.63
C GLN A 12 -3.94 41.40 24.04
N VAL A 13 -4.11 40.37 24.88
CA VAL A 13 -4.31 39.00 24.41
C VAL A 13 -5.62 38.89 23.63
N PHE A 14 -6.71 39.45 24.16
CA PHE A 14 -8.00 39.45 23.48
C PHE A 14 -7.96 40.21 22.14
N LEU A 15 -7.35 41.40 22.10
CA LEU A 15 -7.16 42.15 20.86
C LEU A 15 -6.30 41.40 19.84
N SER A 16 -5.25 40.70 20.30
CA SER A 16 -4.41 39.89 19.42
C SER A 16 -5.19 38.71 18.84
N VAL A 17 -5.94 37.98 19.66
CA VAL A 17 -6.77 36.85 19.19
C VAL A 17 -7.87 37.34 18.25
N LEU A 18 -8.47 38.50 18.51
CA LEU A 18 -9.48 39.08 17.62
C LEU A 18 -8.89 39.47 16.26
N ILE A 19 -7.76 40.17 16.25
CA ILE A 19 -7.12 40.65 15.01
C ILE A 19 -6.56 39.48 14.20
N PHE A 20 -5.79 38.59 14.81
CA PHE A 20 -5.20 37.44 14.11
C PHE A 20 -6.25 36.39 13.75
N GLY A 21 -7.29 36.21 14.56
CA GLY A 21 -8.40 35.31 14.28
C GLY A 21 -9.23 35.78 13.08
N VAL A 22 -9.61 37.06 13.04
CA VAL A 22 -10.38 37.63 11.93
C VAL A 22 -9.56 37.67 10.64
N ALA A 23 -8.29 38.10 10.71
CA ALA A 23 -7.40 38.09 9.55
C ALA A 23 -7.16 36.67 9.01
N GLY A 24 -6.99 35.69 9.90
CA GLY A 24 -6.86 34.28 9.53
C GLY A 24 -8.12 33.72 8.85
N LEU A 25 -9.30 34.08 9.36
CA LEU A 25 -10.58 33.67 8.78
C LEU A 25 -10.79 34.28 7.39
N LEU A 26 -10.48 35.57 7.22
CA LEU A 26 -10.58 36.26 5.93
C LEU A 26 -9.59 35.69 4.90
N LEU A 27 -8.36 35.37 5.31
CA LEU A 27 -7.38 34.73 4.43
C LEU A 27 -7.84 33.33 4.01
N PHE A 28 -8.41 32.56 4.93
CA PHE A 28 -8.97 31.24 4.63
C PHE A 28 -10.12 31.34 3.62
N MET A 29 -11.07 32.26 3.84
CA MET A 29 -12.18 32.49 2.91
C MET A 29 -11.69 32.93 1.52
N TYR A 30 -10.69 33.83 1.46
CA TYR A 30 -10.08 34.26 0.20
C TYR A 30 -9.41 33.10 -0.55
N LEU A 31 -8.64 32.26 0.15
CA LEU A 31 -8.00 31.09 -0.45
C LEU A 31 -9.03 30.06 -0.93
N GLN A 32 -10.11 29.86 -0.19
CA GLN A 32 -11.20 28.96 -0.58
C GLN A 32 -11.88 29.45 -1.87
N ALA A 33 -12.21 30.75 -1.94
CA ALA A 33 -12.81 31.36 -3.13
C ALA A 33 -11.87 31.31 -4.34
N TRP A 34 -10.57 31.56 -4.14
CA TRP A 34 -9.56 31.46 -5.19
C TRP A 34 -9.40 30.03 -5.72
N ILE A 35 -9.46 29.02 -4.85
CA ILE A 35 -9.44 27.60 -5.26
C ILE A 35 -10.68 27.26 -6.09
N GLU A 36 -11.86 27.75 -5.70
CA GLU A 36 -13.10 27.54 -6.45
C GLU A 36 -13.07 28.19 -7.84
N GLU A 37 -12.49 29.41 -7.97
CA GLU A 37 -12.27 30.07 -9.26
C GLU A 37 -11.32 29.29 -10.19
N GLN A 38 -10.27 28.65 -9.66
CA GLN A 38 -9.38 27.80 -10.47
C GLN A 38 -10.11 26.55 -10.98
N HIS A 39 -11.05 26.00 -10.21
CA HIS A 39 -11.84 24.85 -10.61
C HIS A 39 -12.92 25.16 -11.65
N THR A 40 -13.54 26.35 -11.62
CA THR A 40 -14.49 26.78 -12.65
C THR A 40 -13.82 27.06 -14.00
N VAL A 41 -12.66 27.72 -14.00
CA VAL A 41 -11.87 27.96 -15.23
C VAL A 41 -11.38 26.66 -15.88
N SER A 42 -11.08 25.63 -15.06
CA SER A 42 -10.73 24.30 -15.59
C SER A 42 -11.94 23.53 -16.15
N ARG A 43 -13.17 23.86 -15.72
CA ARG A 43 -14.40 23.20 -16.16
C ARG A 43 -14.91 23.77 -17.48
N GLU A 44 -14.76 25.08 -17.70
CA GLU A 44 -15.10 25.72 -18.97
C GLU A 44 -14.18 25.30 -20.13
N LYS A 45 -12.89 25.00 -19.84
CA LYS A 45 -11.97 24.46 -20.85
C LYS A 45 -12.27 23.03 -21.30
N LEU A 46 -13.09 22.27 -20.57
CA LEU A 46 -13.48 20.91 -20.93
C LEU A 46 -14.78 20.83 -21.74
N GLN A 47 -15.47 21.96 -22.00
CA GLN A 47 -16.85 21.97 -22.49
C GLN A 47 -17.05 22.82 -23.77
N GLN A 48 -16.14 22.73 -24.75
CA GLN A 48 -16.40 23.14 -26.14
C GLN A 48 -16.32 21.92 -27.09
N PRO A 49 -17.15 21.85 -28.15
CA PRO A 49 -17.74 20.59 -28.60
C PRO A 49 -16.95 19.87 -29.71
N ILE A 50 -16.84 18.55 -29.56
CA ILE A 50 -16.42 17.60 -30.60
C ILE A 50 -17.58 17.50 -31.61
N ILE A 51 -17.46 18.19 -32.74
CA ILE A 51 -18.29 18.00 -33.94
C ILE A 51 -17.36 17.49 -35.05
N ASN A 52 -17.86 16.50 -35.80
CA ASN A 52 -17.28 15.82 -36.98
C ASN A 52 -16.26 14.70 -36.71
N GLN A 53 -16.74 13.45 -36.70
CA GLN A 53 -16.73 12.64 -37.93
C GLN A 53 -17.51 11.34 -37.73
N ASP A 54 -18.52 11.18 -38.57
CA ASP A 54 -19.39 10.03 -38.65
C ASP A 54 -18.87 9.03 -39.71
N SER A 55 -19.36 7.79 -39.61
CA SER A 55 -19.46 6.76 -40.66
C SER A 55 -18.19 5.98 -41.11
N LYS A 56 -18.10 4.70 -40.69
CA LYS A 56 -18.47 3.55 -41.53
C LYS A 56 -18.33 2.21 -40.80
N LEU A 57 -19.48 1.59 -40.58
CA LEU A 57 -19.65 0.17 -40.24
C LEU A 57 -19.59 -0.64 -41.55
N GLN A 58 -18.76 -1.69 -41.61
CA GLN A 58 -18.94 -2.75 -42.61
C GLN A 58 -18.53 -4.12 -42.04
N VAL A 59 -19.42 -5.07 -42.30
CA VAL A 59 -19.50 -6.45 -41.81
C VAL A 59 -18.71 -7.41 -42.71
N LEU A 60 -17.92 -8.31 -42.12
CA LEU A 60 -17.55 -9.66 -42.62
C LEU A 60 -16.77 -10.33 -41.47
N GLY A 61 -17.00 -11.53 -40.95
CA GLY A 61 -17.52 -12.81 -41.44
C GLY A 61 -16.90 -13.87 -40.50
N GLU A 62 -17.65 -14.90 -40.14
CA GLU A 62 -17.24 -15.94 -39.18
C GLU A 62 -15.98 -16.71 -39.62
N LEU A 63 -15.12 -17.10 -38.67
CA LEU A 63 -14.26 -18.29 -38.74
C LEU A 63 -13.89 -18.76 -37.31
N LYS A 64 -14.14 -20.04 -37.04
CA LYS A 64 -13.86 -20.78 -35.78
C LYS A 64 -12.39 -21.29 -35.75
N PRO A 65 -11.90 -21.84 -34.61
CA PRO A 65 -10.61 -21.49 -34.02
C PRO A 65 -9.47 -22.42 -34.47
N ASN A 66 -8.23 -21.96 -34.33
CA ASN A 66 -7.08 -22.83 -34.05
C ASN A 66 -5.93 -22.07 -33.37
N ASN A 67 -5.20 -22.83 -32.56
CA ASN A 67 -4.05 -22.48 -31.73
C ASN A 67 -3.06 -21.53 -32.41
N GLU A 68 -2.70 -20.43 -31.73
CA GLU A 68 -1.30 -20.07 -31.44
C GLU A 68 -1.19 -18.81 -30.58
N THR A 69 -0.25 -18.89 -29.64
CA THR A 69 0.42 -17.89 -28.82
C THR A 69 0.21 -16.41 -29.22
N PHE A 70 -0.53 -15.64 -28.42
CA PHE A 70 -0.70 -14.20 -28.65
C PHE A 70 0.26 -13.37 -27.77
N ILE A 71 1.29 -12.81 -28.42
CA ILE A 71 2.11 -11.72 -27.89
C ILE A 71 1.34 -10.41 -28.13
N ILE A 72 0.92 -9.72 -27.07
CA ILE A 72 0.39 -8.35 -27.19
C ILE A 72 1.53 -7.37 -26.96
N THR A 73 2.08 -6.85 -28.05
CA THR A 73 2.89 -5.64 -28.08
C THR A 73 1.99 -4.42 -27.88
N LYS A 74 2.40 -3.54 -26.95
CA LYS A 74 1.83 -2.19 -26.76
C LYS A 74 2.11 -1.33 -27.99
N THR A 75 1.08 -0.69 -28.53
CA THR A 75 1.24 0.45 -29.44
C THR A 75 0.51 1.65 -28.84
N PHE A 76 1.28 2.60 -28.30
CA PHE A 76 0.92 4.01 -28.16
C PHE A 76 2.23 4.80 -28.07
N SER A 77 2.78 5.15 -29.23
CA SER A 77 3.79 6.19 -29.37
C SER A 77 3.16 7.30 -30.21
N ALA A 78 2.75 8.36 -29.54
CA ALA A 78 2.34 9.59 -30.19
C ALA A 78 3.57 10.23 -30.85
N SER A 79 3.41 10.62 -32.11
CA SER A 79 4.35 11.40 -32.88
C SER A 79 4.45 12.83 -32.34
N LEU A 80 5.67 13.36 -32.27
CA LEU A 80 5.98 14.77 -32.48
C LEU A 80 7.51 14.92 -32.50
N SER A 81 8.07 14.93 -33.70
CA SER A 81 9.40 15.43 -33.99
C SER A 81 9.31 16.52 -35.04
N GLU A 82 10.01 17.62 -34.73
CA GLU A 82 10.61 18.61 -35.63
C GLU A 82 9.72 19.61 -36.37
N VAL A 83 9.88 20.89 -35.98
CA VAL A 83 10.07 21.99 -36.93
C VAL A 83 11.18 22.92 -36.42
N GLY A 84 12.28 22.99 -37.17
CA GLY A 84 12.83 24.26 -37.68
C GLY A 84 13.72 25.13 -36.78
N HIS A 85 15.04 24.99 -37.00
CA HIS A 85 16.05 26.02 -36.79
C HIS A 85 15.68 27.37 -37.42
N LEU A 86 15.82 28.47 -36.68
CA LEU A 86 16.23 29.78 -37.23
C LEU A 86 17.11 30.52 -36.22
N LYS A 87 18.31 30.86 -36.69
CA LYS A 87 19.39 31.59 -36.01
C LYS A 87 19.18 33.09 -36.29
N GLY A 88 19.26 33.94 -35.29
CA GLY A 88 19.23 35.40 -35.45
C GLY A 88 19.99 36.06 -34.30
N ASP A 89 21.13 36.65 -34.64
CA ASP A 89 21.97 37.47 -33.78
C ASP A 89 21.31 38.83 -33.48
N ALA A 90 21.39 39.27 -32.22
CA ALA A 90 21.34 40.69 -31.86
C ALA A 90 22.03 40.92 -30.50
N GLN A 91 23.16 41.64 -30.53
CA GLN A 91 23.79 42.27 -29.37
C GLN A 91 22.96 43.49 -28.91
N ALA A 92 22.79 43.69 -27.61
CA ALA A 92 22.79 45.01 -26.97
C ALA A 92 22.78 44.94 -25.42
N SER A 93 23.88 45.44 -24.84
CA SER A 93 24.02 46.27 -23.63
C SER A 93 23.22 45.99 -22.34
N SER A 94 23.99 45.64 -21.30
CA SER A 94 24.12 46.34 -20.00
C SER A 94 22.86 46.92 -19.33
N GLU A 95 22.52 46.40 -18.14
CA GLU A 95 22.74 47.17 -16.91
C GLU A 95 22.64 46.29 -15.65
N THR A 96 23.56 46.56 -14.72
CA THR A 96 23.77 45.84 -13.48
C THR A 96 23.03 46.56 -12.35
N ILE A 97 22.06 45.91 -11.70
CA ILE A 97 21.63 46.28 -10.35
C ILE A 97 22.09 45.19 -9.39
N ARG A 98 23.13 45.52 -8.63
CA ARG A 98 23.70 44.71 -7.55
C ARG A 98 22.89 44.98 -6.28
N SER A 99 22.32 43.95 -5.66
CA SER A 99 21.87 44.01 -4.26
C SER A 99 22.00 42.63 -3.60
N PRO A 100 22.32 42.57 -2.29
CA PRO A 100 23.15 41.53 -1.71
C PRO A 100 22.32 40.36 -1.18
N ASN A 101 22.55 39.15 -1.69
CA ASN A 101 22.10 37.93 -1.02
C ASN A 101 22.96 36.71 -1.38
N GLY A 102 24.28 36.86 -1.20
CA GLY A 102 25.25 35.77 -1.43
C GLY A 102 25.18 34.62 -0.42
N LYS A 103 24.57 34.81 0.76
CA LYS A 103 24.55 33.78 1.82
C LYS A 103 23.26 32.93 1.84
N LEU A 104 22.16 33.39 1.24
CA LEU A 104 20.90 32.65 1.23
C LEU A 104 20.78 31.69 0.03
N TYR A 105 21.55 31.94 -1.04
CA TYR A 105 21.53 31.15 -2.27
C TYR A 105 22.35 29.86 -2.18
N GLU A 106 23.50 29.88 -1.47
CA GLU A 106 24.30 28.66 -1.23
C GLU A 106 23.59 27.65 -0.33
N GLN A 107 22.88 28.11 0.71
CA GLN A 107 22.16 27.21 1.61
C GLN A 107 20.93 26.56 0.93
N HIS A 108 20.29 27.28 0.00
CA HIS A 108 19.20 26.75 -0.84
C HIS A 108 19.71 25.79 -1.93
N GLN A 109 20.91 26.00 -2.46
CA GLN A 109 21.51 25.07 -3.43
C GLN A 109 22.05 23.80 -2.78
N VAL A 110 22.64 23.88 -1.59
CA VAL A 110 23.08 22.68 -0.83
C VAL A 110 21.88 21.83 -0.40
N THR A 111 20.79 22.46 0.06
CA THR A 111 19.54 21.74 0.37
C THR A 111 18.88 21.19 -0.88
N LYS A 112 18.73 21.95 -1.99
CA LYS A 112 18.22 21.41 -3.26
C LYS A 112 19.11 20.30 -3.84
N SER A 113 20.43 20.39 -3.70
CA SER A 113 21.39 19.35 -4.13
C SER A 113 21.20 18.07 -3.32
N LEU A 114 21.05 18.17 -1.99
CA LEU A 114 20.71 17.04 -1.12
C LEU A 114 19.35 16.45 -1.51
N PHE A 115 18.30 17.27 -1.66
CA PHE A 115 16.96 16.81 -2.06
C PHE A 115 16.92 16.19 -3.47
N LYS A 116 17.69 16.71 -4.44
CA LYS A 116 17.84 16.08 -5.77
C LYS A 116 18.56 14.74 -5.68
N LYS A 117 19.56 14.61 -4.81
CA LYS A 117 20.30 13.35 -4.58
C LYS A 117 19.42 12.24 -3.97
N PHE A 118 18.42 12.60 -3.17
CA PHE A 118 17.47 11.64 -2.57
C PHE A 118 16.25 11.30 -3.47
N SER A 119 16.07 11.99 -4.60
CA SER A 119 14.95 11.74 -5.53
C SER A 119 15.17 10.61 -6.54
N GLN A 120 16.42 10.12 -6.65
CA GLN A 120 16.81 9.03 -7.55
C GLN A 120 17.63 8.01 -6.77
N ILE A 121 16.98 7.33 -5.83
CA ILE A 121 17.67 6.27 -5.09
C ILE A 121 17.38 4.93 -5.74
N THR A 122 18.39 4.40 -6.39
CA THR A 122 18.48 3.00 -6.78
C THR A 122 18.97 2.22 -5.57
N TRP A 123 18.06 1.50 -4.91
CA TRP A 123 18.47 0.50 -3.93
C TRP A 123 19.28 -0.57 -4.65
N PRO A 124 20.42 -1.01 -4.09
CA PRO A 124 21.02 -2.26 -4.54
C PRO A 124 19.93 -3.32 -4.41
N LEU A 125 19.53 -3.91 -5.53
CA LEU A 125 18.68 -5.10 -5.55
C LEU A 125 19.44 -6.33 -5.01
N ASP A 126 20.68 -6.13 -4.53
CA ASP A 126 21.53 -7.15 -3.95
C ASP A 126 20.90 -7.70 -2.69
N THR A 127 20.32 -8.88 -2.85
CA THR A 127 19.78 -9.64 -1.74
C THR A 127 20.90 -10.17 -0.89
N ARG A 128 20.81 -9.91 0.41
CA ARG A 128 21.80 -10.38 1.36
C ARG A 128 21.58 -11.86 1.62
N PRO A 129 22.62 -12.70 1.63
CA PRO A 129 22.45 -14.08 2.07
C PRO A 129 21.91 -14.07 3.51
N LEU A 130 20.87 -14.88 3.77
CA LEU A 130 20.36 -15.07 5.12
C LEU A 130 21.45 -15.72 5.96
N ASN A 131 21.69 -15.22 7.19
CA ASN A 131 22.61 -15.88 8.10
C ASN A 131 21.98 -17.20 8.58
N LYS A 132 22.48 -18.33 8.06
CA LYS A 132 21.98 -19.67 8.38
C LYS A 132 22.78 -20.37 9.49
N SER A 133 23.75 -19.69 10.12
CA SER A 133 24.58 -20.29 11.18
C SER A 133 23.80 -20.83 12.37
N LEU A 134 22.59 -20.30 12.61
CA LEU A 134 21.70 -20.73 13.70
C LEU A 134 20.78 -21.90 13.32
N ILE A 135 20.79 -22.34 12.05
CA ILE A 135 20.02 -23.49 11.59
C ILE A 135 20.83 -24.75 11.84
N ILE A 136 20.40 -25.55 12.81
CA ILE A 136 21.07 -26.79 13.21
C ILE A 136 20.27 -28.00 12.73
N GLY A 137 20.96 -28.93 12.07
CA GLY A 137 20.40 -30.21 11.61
C GLY A 137 19.48 -30.08 10.40
N ASP A 138 18.89 -31.21 10.00
CA ASP A 138 18.13 -31.32 8.75
C ASP A 138 16.66 -30.90 8.85
N LYS A 139 16.16 -30.59 10.05
CA LYS A 139 14.74 -30.25 10.29
C LYS A 139 14.22 -29.19 9.32
N TRP A 140 15.02 -28.18 9.04
CA TRP A 140 14.61 -27.01 8.24
C TRP A 140 15.03 -27.07 6.78
N LYS A 141 15.66 -28.16 6.32
CA LYS A 141 16.21 -28.28 4.96
C LYS A 141 15.17 -28.04 3.87
N LYS A 142 13.96 -28.60 4.04
CA LYS A 142 12.86 -28.40 3.07
C LYS A 142 12.39 -26.94 3.02
N THR A 143 12.21 -26.32 4.19
CA THR A 143 11.78 -24.92 4.30
C THR A 143 12.84 -23.96 3.77
N ASP A 144 14.12 -24.24 4.03
CA ASP A 144 15.26 -23.49 3.50
C ASP A 144 15.28 -23.49 1.97
N VAL A 145 15.18 -24.67 1.34
CA VAL A 145 15.12 -24.81 -0.11
C VAL A 145 13.90 -24.10 -0.69
N ALA A 146 12.72 -24.25 -0.07
CA ALA A 146 11.52 -23.55 -0.50
C ALA A 146 11.71 -22.03 -0.41
N GLN A 147 12.39 -21.55 0.62
CA GLN A 147 12.61 -20.14 0.82
C GLN A 147 13.59 -19.53 -0.19
N GLU A 148 14.72 -20.19 -0.46
CA GLU A 148 15.65 -19.71 -1.48
C GLU A 148 14.99 -19.64 -2.87
N LYS A 149 14.13 -20.62 -3.20
CA LYS A 149 13.33 -20.59 -4.43
C LYS A 149 12.41 -19.37 -4.48
N ARG A 150 11.70 -19.06 -3.40
CA ARG A 150 10.80 -17.88 -3.34
C ARG A 150 11.56 -16.57 -3.46
N ARG A 151 12.71 -16.46 -2.79
CA ARG A 151 13.59 -15.28 -2.86
C ARG A 151 14.13 -15.06 -4.27
N ALA A 152 14.69 -16.11 -4.88
CA ALA A 152 15.21 -16.04 -6.25
C ALA A 152 14.10 -15.67 -7.24
N PHE A 153 12.93 -16.32 -7.13
CA PHE A 153 11.79 -16.02 -8.00
C PHE A 153 11.35 -14.56 -7.88
N LEU A 154 11.19 -14.02 -6.66
CA LEU A 154 10.80 -12.63 -6.46
C LEU A 154 11.83 -11.64 -7.04
N GLN A 155 13.12 -11.93 -6.89
CA GLN A 155 14.18 -11.12 -7.49
C GLN A 155 14.09 -11.11 -9.01
N ASP A 156 13.94 -12.27 -9.64
CA ASP A 156 13.86 -12.39 -11.10
C ASP A 156 12.58 -11.74 -11.64
N PHE A 157 11.47 -11.89 -10.91
CA PHE A 157 10.25 -11.15 -11.19
C PHE A 157 10.50 -9.64 -11.18
N CYS A 158 11.15 -9.12 -10.14
CA CYS A 158 11.41 -7.68 -10.01
C CYS A 158 12.44 -7.15 -11.02
N LYS A 159 13.44 -7.94 -11.42
CA LYS A 159 14.33 -7.60 -12.54
C LYS A 159 13.55 -7.49 -13.85
N LYS A 160 12.60 -8.40 -14.09
CA LYS A 160 11.80 -8.44 -15.33
C LYS A 160 10.71 -7.37 -15.39
N TYR A 161 9.99 -7.14 -14.29
CA TYR A 161 8.78 -6.31 -14.27
C TYR A 161 8.88 -5.04 -13.42
N GLY A 162 9.92 -4.87 -12.60
CA GLY A 162 10.11 -3.72 -11.70
C GLY A 162 10.56 -2.43 -12.39
N GLY A 163 10.86 -2.47 -13.69
CA GLY A 163 11.36 -1.33 -14.47
C GLY A 163 10.29 -0.38 -15.05
N GLY A 164 8.99 -0.71 -14.97
CA GLY A 164 7.93 0.09 -15.59
C GLY A 164 7.44 1.28 -14.74
N ASN A 165 7.38 2.47 -15.35
CA ASN A 165 6.80 3.73 -14.85
C ASN A 165 6.71 3.85 -13.32
N ARG A 166 7.84 4.24 -12.71
CA ARG A 166 7.94 4.59 -11.30
C ARG A 166 7.10 5.83 -11.02
N ALA A 167 5.81 5.67 -10.78
CA ALA A 167 5.08 6.66 -10.00
C ALA A 167 5.87 6.82 -8.69
N GLN A 168 6.47 8.00 -8.48
CA GLN A 168 7.27 8.32 -7.31
C GLN A 168 6.38 8.16 -6.07
N SER A 169 6.34 6.94 -5.52
CA SER A 169 5.68 6.68 -4.25
C SER A 169 6.59 7.29 -3.20
N HIS A 170 6.06 8.25 -2.44
CA HIS A 170 6.79 8.92 -1.37
C HIS A 170 7.36 7.87 -0.42
N LEU A 171 8.66 7.97 -0.06
CA LEU A 171 9.36 6.97 0.75
C LEU A 171 8.58 6.59 2.02
N PHE A 172 8.05 7.59 2.73
CA PHE A 172 7.27 7.37 3.95
C PHE A 172 6.00 6.56 3.69
N HIS A 173 5.31 6.78 2.57
CA HIS A 173 4.15 5.97 2.19
C HIS A 173 4.57 4.51 1.93
N MET A 174 5.69 4.31 1.23
CA MET A 174 6.22 2.99 0.89
C MET A 174 6.54 2.15 2.14
N VAL A 175 7.03 2.78 3.21
CA VAL A 175 7.46 2.10 4.44
C VAL A 175 6.42 2.15 5.58
N SER A 176 5.26 2.77 5.35
CA SER A 176 4.20 2.98 6.37
C SER A 176 3.55 1.71 6.93
N ARG A 177 3.76 0.58 6.25
CA ARG A 177 3.28 -0.74 6.64
C ARG A 177 4.35 -1.64 7.24
N ILE A 178 5.57 -1.13 7.38
CA ILE A 178 6.70 -1.89 7.91
C ILE A 178 6.83 -1.63 9.40
N TYR A 179 6.67 -2.68 10.20
CA TYR A 179 6.96 -2.66 11.63
C TYR A 179 8.44 -2.91 11.88
N VAL A 180 8.96 -2.25 12.92
CA VAL A 180 10.37 -2.31 13.32
C VAL A 180 10.49 -3.03 14.66
N GLU A 181 11.36 -4.04 14.70
CA GLU A 181 11.82 -4.69 15.93
C GLU A 181 13.34 -4.56 15.98
N ASP A 182 13.84 -3.66 16.83
CA ASP A 182 15.26 -3.28 16.83
C ASP A 182 16.16 -4.34 17.51
N ARG A 183 15.66 -5.18 18.43
CA ARG A 183 16.50 -6.13 19.20
C ARG A 183 17.07 -7.25 18.32
N HIS A 184 16.23 -7.81 17.45
CA HIS A 184 16.62 -8.85 16.48
C HIS A 184 16.80 -8.28 15.06
N LYS A 185 16.76 -6.95 14.92
CA LYS A 185 16.95 -6.22 13.66
C LYS A 185 16.00 -6.69 12.55
N ILE A 186 14.70 -6.61 12.80
CA ILE A 186 13.65 -7.08 11.89
C ILE A 186 12.86 -5.90 11.34
N LEU A 187 12.57 -5.98 10.04
CA LEU A 187 11.54 -5.20 9.37
C LEU A 187 10.44 -6.15 8.88
N TYR A 188 9.23 -6.03 9.42
CA TYR A 188 8.09 -6.86 9.05
C TYR A 188 7.05 -6.04 8.30
N CYS A 189 6.81 -6.33 7.03
CA CYS A 189 5.72 -5.68 6.30
C CYS A 189 4.36 -6.32 6.60
N GLU A 190 3.41 -5.50 7.04
CA GLU A 190 2.07 -5.94 7.35
C GLU A 190 1.23 -6.15 6.09
N VAL A 191 0.95 -7.42 5.79
CA VAL A 191 -0.10 -7.83 4.85
C VAL A 191 -1.32 -8.32 5.64
N PRO A 192 -2.44 -7.56 5.65
CA PRO A 192 -3.64 -8.01 6.33
C PRO A 192 -4.14 -9.35 5.75
N LYS A 193 -4.71 -10.17 6.64
CA LYS A 193 -5.26 -11.50 6.34
C LYS A 193 -4.22 -12.56 5.93
N ALA A 194 -2.93 -12.27 6.07
CA ALA A 194 -1.81 -13.20 5.92
C ALA A 194 -1.10 -13.48 7.27
N GLY A 195 -1.86 -13.60 8.37
CA GLY A 195 -1.32 -13.89 9.70
C GLY A 195 -0.79 -12.67 10.48
N CYS A 196 -1.08 -11.45 10.02
CA CYS A 196 -0.47 -10.22 10.57
C CYS A 196 -0.70 -9.99 12.07
N SER A 197 -1.88 -10.33 12.62
CA SER A 197 -2.12 -10.18 14.07
C SER A 197 -1.14 -11.00 14.89
N ASN A 198 -0.89 -12.25 14.48
CA ASN A 198 0.01 -13.16 15.18
C ASN A 198 1.48 -12.73 14.99
N TRP A 199 1.85 -12.21 13.82
CA TRP A 199 3.16 -11.58 13.64
C TRP A 199 3.38 -10.38 14.56
N LYS A 200 2.41 -9.48 14.68
CA LYS A 200 2.50 -8.37 15.63
C LYS A 200 2.68 -8.85 17.08
N ARG A 201 1.98 -9.91 17.49
CA ARG A 201 2.21 -10.54 18.82
C ARG A 201 3.63 -11.03 18.98
N ILE A 202 4.17 -11.71 17.96
CA ILE A 202 5.56 -12.16 17.95
C ILE A 202 6.52 -10.97 18.10
N LEU A 203 6.32 -9.87 17.35
CA LEU A 203 7.16 -8.67 17.48
C LEU A 203 7.07 -8.06 18.89
N MET A 204 5.89 -8.12 19.54
CA MET A 204 5.69 -7.68 20.93
C MET A 204 6.36 -8.63 21.96
N VAL A 205 6.52 -9.92 21.64
CA VAL A 205 7.29 -10.82 22.52
C VAL A 205 8.79 -10.58 22.32
N LEU A 206 9.24 -10.46 21.07
CA LEU A 206 10.65 -10.25 20.71
C LEU A 206 11.20 -8.93 21.29
N ASN A 207 10.39 -7.87 21.29
CA ASN A 207 10.80 -6.58 21.89
C ASN A 207 10.67 -6.55 23.43
N GLY A 208 10.22 -7.64 24.05
CA GLY A 208 10.10 -7.78 25.50
C GLY A 208 8.86 -7.15 26.14
N LEU A 209 7.82 -6.81 25.36
CA LEU A 209 6.56 -6.26 25.89
C LEU A 209 5.63 -7.34 26.47
N ALA A 210 5.84 -8.62 26.13
CA ALA A 210 5.08 -9.72 26.69
C ALA A 210 5.95 -11.00 26.78
N SER A 211 5.63 -11.87 27.74
CA SER A 211 6.28 -13.18 27.88
C SER A 211 5.77 -14.24 26.91
N SER A 212 4.54 -14.08 26.41
CA SER A 212 3.88 -15.03 25.51
C SER A 212 2.92 -14.33 24.56
N ALA A 213 2.90 -14.80 23.31
CA ALA A 213 1.97 -14.32 22.29
C ALA A 213 0.50 -14.63 22.66
N TYR A 214 0.27 -15.70 23.43
CA TYR A 214 -1.08 -16.13 23.84
C TYR A 214 -1.74 -15.16 24.83
N ASN A 215 -0.96 -14.34 25.53
CA ASN A 215 -1.47 -13.39 26.52
C ASN A 215 -1.82 -12.02 25.91
N ILE A 216 -1.57 -11.83 24.62
CA ILE A 216 -1.78 -10.55 23.94
C ILE A 216 -3.13 -10.53 23.22
N THR A 217 -4.03 -9.66 23.68
CA THR A 217 -5.39 -9.51 23.11
C THR A 217 -5.36 -8.89 21.71
N HIS A 218 -6.45 -9.08 20.95
CA HIS A 218 -6.64 -8.44 19.65
C HIS A 218 -6.48 -6.90 19.73
N ASN A 219 -7.08 -6.29 20.75
CA ASN A 219 -7.06 -4.83 20.91
C ASN A 219 -5.65 -4.29 21.18
N ALA A 220 -4.85 -4.99 22.00
CA ALA A 220 -3.47 -4.61 22.24
C ALA A 220 -2.64 -4.62 20.95
N VAL A 221 -2.84 -5.63 20.11
CA VAL A 221 -2.11 -5.80 18.84
C VAL A 221 -2.42 -4.69 17.82
N HIS A 222 -3.68 -4.26 17.71
CA HIS A 222 -4.09 -3.34 16.65
C HIS A 222 -4.27 -1.89 17.09
N TYR A 223 -4.62 -1.64 18.35
CA TYR A 223 -4.94 -0.30 18.86
C TYR A 223 -4.00 0.18 19.96
N GLY A 224 -3.18 -0.70 20.54
CA GLY A 224 -2.27 -0.35 21.65
C GLY A 224 -1.07 0.52 21.26
N LYS A 225 -0.80 0.73 19.97
CA LYS A 225 0.35 1.50 19.44
C LYS A 225 1.72 1.06 20.00
N HIS A 226 1.83 -0.21 20.40
CA HIS A 226 3.03 -0.78 21.03
C HIS A 226 4.19 -1.01 20.06
N LEU A 227 3.92 -1.16 18.77
CA LEU A 227 4.93 -1.45 17.75
C LEU A 227 5.21 -0.20 16.92
N ARG A 228 6.50 0.10 16.77
CA ARG A 228 6.96 1.21 15.93
C ARG A 228 6.89 0.83 14.47
N LYS A 229 6.48 1.78 13.64
CA LYS A 229 6.51 1.66 12.19
C LYS A 229 7.73 2.40 11.62
N LEU A 230 8.22 1.96 10.47
CA LEU A 230 9.44 2.47 9.87
C LEU A 230 9.28 3.94 9.42
N ASP A 231 8.08 4.35 9.01
CA ASP A 231 7.73 5.73 8.69
C ASP A 231 7.75 6.70 9.90
N SER A 232 7.84 6.19 11.13
CA SER A 232 8.01 7.01 12.34
C SER A 232 9.45 7.46 12.59
N PHE A 233 10.41 7.03 11.77
CA PHE A 233 11.82 7.39 11.89
C PHE A 233 12.19 8.50 10.92
N ASP A 234 13.27 9.21 11.21
CA ASP A 234 13.88 10.14 10.26
C ASP A 234 14.51 9.40 9.07
N LEU A 235 14.88 10.13 8.02
CA LEU A 235 15.44 9.54 6.80
C LEU A 235 16.67 8.66 7.10
N LYS A 236 17.56 9.12 7.98
CA LYS A 236 18.74 8.35 8.39
C LYS A 236 18.33 7.05 9.07
N GLY A 237 17.40 7.09 10.03
CA GLY A 237 16.88 5.93 10.73
C GLY A 237 16.18 4.92 9.82
N ILE A 238 15.43 5.41 8.82
CA ILE A 238 14.81 4.58 7.77
C ILE A 238 15.90 3.85 6.98
N TYR A 239 16.88 4.58 6.43
CA TYR A 239 17.92 3.97 5.61
C TYR A 239 18.82 3.03 6.37
N THR A 240 19.21 3.36 7.60
CA THR A 240 20.00 2.46 8.43
C THR A 240 19.29 1.12 8.59
N ARG A 241 17.99 1.11 8.85
CA ARG A 241 17.22 -0.13 9.04
C ARG A 241 16.98 -0.88 7.73
N LEU A 242 16.56 -0.20 6.67
CA LEU A 242 16.43 -0.82 5.35
C LEU A 242 17.74 -1.46 4.90
N ASN A 243 18.88 -0.88 5.26
CA ASN A 243 20.17 -1.46 4.92
C ASN A 243 20.62 -2.56 5.90
N THR A 244 20.31 -2.49 7.19
CA THR A 244 20.96 -3.40 8.16
C THR A 244 20.05 -4.49 8.74
N TYR A 245 18.74 -4.39 8.54
CA TYR A 245 17.76 -5.28 9.18
C TYR A 245 17.25 -6.33 8.19
N THR A 246 16.92 -7.51 8.71
CA THR A 246 16.28 -8.59 7.95
C THR A 246 14.83 -8.20 7.65
N LYS A 247 14.49 -8.13 6.37
CA LYS A 247 13.16 -7.76 5.88
C LYS A 247 12.32 -9.00 5.60
N ALA A 248 11.16 -9.11 6.26
CA ALA A 248 10.24 -10.22 6.08
C ALA A 248 8.86 -9.73 5.62
N VAL A 249 8.29 -10.47 4.66
CA VAL A 249 6.89 -10.35 4.25
C VAL A 249 6.25 -11.73 4.28
N PHE A 250 5.01 -11.79 4.77
CA PHE A 250 4.20 -13.00 4.73
C PHE A 250 3.00 -12.73 3.83
N VAL A 251 2.85 -13.55 2.81
CA VAL A 251 1.81 -13.41 1.79
C VAL A 251 0.84 -14.57 1.86
N ARG A 252 -0.27 -14.44 1.14
CA ARG A 252 -1.34 -15.43 1.07
C ARG A 252 -1.88 -15.45 -0.35
N ASP A 253 -2.40 -16.59 -0.80
CA ASP A 253 -3.16 -16.66 -2.04
C ASP A 253 -4.16 -15.49 -2.13
N PRO A 254 -4.15 -14.71 -3.23
CA PRO A 254 -4.96 -13.49 -3.32
C PRO A 254 -6.47 -13.72 -3.13
N MET A 255 -7.05 -14.82 -3.65
CA MET A 255 -8.47 -15.13 -3.48
C MET A 255 -8.79 -15.56 -2.05
N GLU A 256 -7.95 -16.40 -1.43
CA GLU A 256 -8.10 -16.72 -0.02
C GLU A 256 -8.00 -15.48 0.87
N ARG A 257 -7.09 -14.56 0.54
CA ARG A 257 -6.93 -13.31 1.27
C ARG A 257 -8.16 -12.41 1.14
N LEU A 258 -8.71 -12.30 -0.07
CA LEU A 258 -9.93 -11.54 -0.37
C LEU A 258 -11.14 -12.09 0.39
N VAL A 259 -11.40 -13.40 0.31
CA VAL A 259 -12.50 -14.05 1.03
C VAL A 259 -12.29 -13.90 2.52
N SER A 260 -11.07 -14.09 3.02
CA SER A 260 -10.78 -13.88 4.44
C SER A 260 -11.07 -12.45 4.89
N ALA A 261 -10.82 -11.44 4.05
CA ALA A 261 -11.17 -10.05 4.34
C ALA A 261 -12.69 -9.85 4.40
N PHE A 262 -13.43 -10.36 3.42
CA PHE A 262 -14.89 -10.27 3.40
C PHE A 262 -15.51 -10.88 4.66
N ARG A 263 -15.17 -12.14 4.96
CA ARG A 263 -15.68 -12.88 6.13
C ARG A 263 -15.45 -12.13 7.44
N ASP A 264 -14.25 -11.56 7.57
CA ASP A 264 -13.80 -10.83 8.77
C ASP A 264 -14.43 -9.44 8.94
N LYS A 265 -14.94 -8.84 7.87
CA LYS A 265 -15.48 -7.47 7.87
C LYS A 265 -17.00 -7.39 7.78
N PHE A 266 -17.66 -8.37 7.13
CA PHE A 266 -19.07 -8.27 6.76
C PHE A 266 -19.98 -9.40 7.24
N GLU A 267 -19.43 -10.54 7.67
CA GLU A 267 -20.28 -11.68 8.14
C GLU A 267 -20.62 -11.62 9.62
N HIS A 268 -19.93 -10.76 10.36
CA HIS A 268 -20.06 -10.65 11.81
C HIS A 268 -20.31 -9.19 12.18
N PRO A 269 -21.02 -8.92 13.30
CA PRO A 269 -21.24 -7.55 13.76
C PRO A 269 -19.95 -6.72 13.79
N ASN A 270 -19.95 -5.60 13.09
CA ASN A 270 -18.78 -4.74 12.94
C ASN A 270 -19.17 -3.27 13.02
N SER A 271 -18.69 -2.58 14.06
CA SER A 271 -19.03 -1.18 14.35
C SER A 271 -18.40 -0.15 13.41
N TYR A 272 -17.42 -0.54 12.59
CA TYR A 272 -16.77 0.35 11.62
C TYR A 272 -17.14 -0.01 10.18
N TYR A 273 -16.96 -1.28 9.80
CA TYR A 273 -17.13 -1.71 8.41
C TYR A 273 -18.60 -1.70 7.96
N HIS A 274 -19.56 -2.05 8.82
CA HIS A 274 -20.97 -2.01 8.42
C HIS A 274 -21.45 -0.57 8.20
N PRO A 275 -21.22 0.39 9.12
CA PRO A 275 -21.67 1.77 8.90
C PRO A 275 -20.95 2.49 7.76
N VAL A 276 -19.65 2.25 7.56
CA VAL A 276 -18.84 2.98 6.57
C VAL A 276 -18.90 2.32 5.20
N PHE A 277 -18.58 1.02 5.11
CA PHE A 277 -18.51 0.31 3.84
C PHE A 277 -19.83 -0.37 3.51
N GLY A 278 -20.44 -1.06 4.48
CA GLY A 278 -21.61 -1.88 4.25
C GLY A 278 -22.81 -1.08 3.73
N LYS A 279 -23.12 0.05 4.36
CA LYS A 279 -24.17 0.97 3.88
C LYS A 279 -23.92 1.42 2.44
N ALA A 280 -22.69 1.83 2.13
CA ALA A 280 -22.32 2.34 0.81
C ALA A 280 -22.37 1.25 -0.27
N ILE A 281 -21.98 0.03 0.08
CA ILE A 281 -22.05 -1.14 -0.81
C ILE A 281 -23.51 -1.50 -1.08
N ILE A 282 -24.31 -1.70 -0.04
CA ILE A 282 -25.73 -2.06 -0.18
C ILE A 282 -26.47 -1.00 -1.00
N LYS A 283 -26.30 0.29 -0.65
CA LYS A 283 -26.96 1.40 -1.33
C LYS A 283 -26.67 1.45 -2.84
N LYS A 284 -25.45 1.08 -3.26
CA LYS A 284 -25.04 1.20 -4.67
C LYS A 284 -25.28 -0.07 -5.48
N TYR A 285 -25.09 -1.25 -4.89
CA TYR A 285 -25.05 -2.51 -5.64
C TYR A 285 -26.21 -3.47 -5.36
N ARG A 286 -27.05 -3.21 -4.35
CA ARG A 286 -28.24 -4.02 -4.09
C ARG A 286 -29.47 -3.39 -4.76
N PRO A 287 -30.08 -4.06 -5.75
CA PRO A 287 -31.32 -3.57 -6.34
C PRO A 287 -32.45 -3.63 -5.31
N ASN A 288 -33.28 -2.57 -5.25
CA ASN A 288 -34.44 -2.47 -4.37
C ASN A 288 -34.15 -2.72 -2.87
N ALA A 289 -32.96 -2.31 -2.40
CA ALA A 289 -32.64 -2.37 -0.98
C ALA A 289 -33.60 -1.50 -0.15
N CYS A 290 -34.14 -2.03 0.93
CA CYS A 290 -35.01 -1.24 1.80
C CYS A 290 -34.20 -0.29 2.69
N GLU A 291 -34.83 0.77 3.20
CA GLU A 291 -34.13 1.78 4.02
C GLU A 291 -33.48 1.17 5.26
N GLU A 292 -34.09 0.15 5.86
CA GLU A 292 -33.53 -0.55 7.02
C GLU A 292 -32.20 -1.24 6.70
N GLU A 293 -32.12 -1.95 5.58
CA GLU A 293 -30.88 -2.61 5.12
C GLU A 293 -29.76 -1.59 4.87
N ILE A 294 -30.10 -0.47 4.23
CA ILE A 294 -29.16 0.63 3.96
C ILE A 294 -28.72 1.29 5.26
N ASN A 295 -29.62 1.51 6.21
CA ASN A 295 -29.33 2.17 7.47
C ASN A 295 -28.56 1.28 8.46
N ASN A 296 -28.71 -0.03 8.35
CA ASN A 296 -27.93 -0.99 9.14
C ASN A 296 -26.53 -1.20 8.52
N GLY A 297 -26.46 -1.46 7.21
CA GLY A 297 -25.20 -1.76 6.52
C GLY A 297 -24.67 -3.16 6.78
N SER A 298 -25.37 -3.99 7.56
CA SER A 298 -25.05 -5.41 7.74
C SER A 298 -25.60 -6.27 6.60
N GLY A 299 -25.07 -7.48 6.44
CA GLY A 299 -25.60 -8.44 5.46
C GLY A 299 -25.20 -8.13 4.02
N VAL A 300 -24.07 -7.45 3.82
CA VAL A 300 -23.45 -7.29 2.50
C VAL A 300 -23.20 -8.68 1.90
N LYS A 301 -23.64 -8.91 0.67
CA LYS A 301 -23.38 -10.17 -0.06
C LYS A 301 -21.99 -10.10 -0.70
N PHE A 302 -21.34 -11.26 -0.84
CA PHE A 302 -20.00 -11.31 -1.44
C PHE A 302 -19.98 -10.72 -2.86
N LYS A 303 -21.01 -11.00 -3.68
CA LYS A 303 -21.15 -10.42 -5.01
C LYS A 303 -21.20 -8.89 -5.02
N GLU A 304 -21.93 -8.29 -4.07
CA GLU A 304 -22.01 -6.83 -3.91
C GLU A 304 -20.63 -6.25 -3.52
N PHE A 305 -19.89 -6.96 -2.66
CA PHE A 305 -18.53 -6.60 -2.31
C PHE A 305 -17.55 -6.72 -3.49
N ILE A 306 -17.72 -7.71 -4.37
CA ILE A 306 -16.91 -7.82 -5.60
C ILE A 306 -17.19 -6.66 -6.55
N HIS A 307 -18.46 -6.28 -6.75
CA HIS A 307 -18.80 -5.11 -7.55
C HIS A 307 -18.16 -3.84 -6.98
N TYR A 308 -18.19 -3.69 -5.65
CA TYR A 308 -17.49 -2.61 -4.97
C TYR A 308 -15.97 -2.63 -5.21
N LEU A 309 -15.33 -3.80 -5.15
CA LEU A 309 -13.88 -3.95 -5.33
C LEU A 309 -13.44 -3.56 -6.75
N LEU A 310 -14.24 -3.94 -7.75
CA LEU A 310 -13.93 -3.76 -9.17
C LEU A 310 -14.37 -2.39 -9.72
N ASP A 311 -15.24 -1.67 -9.02
CA ASP A 311 -15.68 -0.34 -9.43
C ASP A 311 -14.57 0.72 -9.33
N SER A 312 -14.28 1.40 -10.44
CA SER A 312 -13.34 2.54 -10.48
C SER A 312 -13.87 3.77 -9.73
N HIS A 313 -15.19 3.90 -9.59
CA HIS A 313 -15.90 4.98 -8.88
C HIS A 313 -16.53 4.49 -7.57
N ARG A 314 -15.86 3.54 -6.90
CA ARG A 314 -16.33 2.97 -5.62
C ARG A 314 -16.61 4.08 -4.58
N PRO A 315 -17.71 3.97 -3.80
CA PRO A 315 -18.22 5.09 -3.00
C PRO A 315 -17.39 5.48 -1.76
N VAL A 316 -16.49 4.61 -1.26
CA VAL A 316 -15.69 4.90 -0.05
C VAL A 316 -14.19 4.97 -0.37
N GLY A 317 -13.64 3.91 -0.97
CA GLY A 317 -12.23 3.86 -1.34
C GLY A 317 -11.61 2.47 -1.18
N MET A 318 -10.31 2.38 -1.44
CA MET A 318 -9.59 1.12 -1.21
C MET A 318 -9.27 0.95 0.28
N ASP A 319 -9.52 -0.24 0.83
CA ASP A 319 -9.08 -0.62 2.17
C ASP A 319 -7.87 -1.56 2.08
N ILE A 320 -6.98 -1.46 3.07
CA ILE A 320 -5.77 -2.27 3.19
C ILE A 320 -6.03 -3.79 3.22
N HIS A 321 -7.21 -4.22 3.66
CA HIS A 321 -7.55 -5.64 3.80
C HIS A 321 -7.77 -6.33 2.45
N TRP A 322 -8.13 -5.58 1.41
CA TRP A 322 -8.29 -6.08 0.04
C TRP A 322 -7.40 -5.37 -1.00
N GLU A 323 -6.51 -4.47 -0.60
CA GLU A 323 -5.48 -3.91 -1.49
C GLU A 323 -4.35 -4.90 -1.79
N ARG A 324 -3.83 -4.90 -3.01
CA ARG A 324 -2.75 -5.79 -3.49
C ARG A 324 -1.48 -5.69 -2.64
N VAL A 325 -0.84 -6.82 -2.40
CA VAL A 325 0.45 -6.92 -1.69
C VAL A 325 1.53 -6.10 -2.39
N SER A 326 1.55 -6.10 -3.72
CA SER A 326 2.44 -5.28 -4.55
C SER A 326 2.32 -3.77 -4.27
N LYS A 327 1.16 -3.30 -3.79
CA LYS A 327 0.91 -1.91 -3.38
C LYS A 327 1.07 -1.68 -1.88
N LEU A 328 0.86 -2.71 -1.05
CA LEU A 328 1.03 -2.61 0.41
C LEU A 328 2.52 -2.61 0.81
N CYS A 329 3.32 -3.47 0.19
CA CYS A 329 4.67 -3.79 0.67
C CYS A 329 5.78 -3.48 -0.34
N TYR A 330 5.44 -3.04 -1.55
CA TYR A 330 6.38 -2.69 -2.63
C TYR A 330 7.58 -3.65 -2.81
N PRO A 331 7.38 -4.96 -3.03
CA PRO A 331 8.47 -5.95 -3.01
C PRO A 331 9.59 -5.75 -4.05
N CYS A 332 9.32 -4.99 -5.12
CA CYS A 332 10.36 -4.62 -6.10
C CYS A 332 11.10 -3.32 -5.77
N LEU A 333 10.64 -2.56 -4.77
CA LEU A 333 11.35 -1.39 -4.24
C LEU A 333 11.99 -1.70 -2.88
N ILE A 334 11.49 -2.71 -2.17
CA ILE A 334 12.02 -3.15 -0.87
C ILE A 334 12.47 -4.60 -1.01
N PRO A 335 13.80 -4.87 -1.06
CA PRO A 335 14.30 -6.22 -1.25
C PRO A 335 14.08 -7.06 0.02
N TYR A 336 12.99 -7.83 0.05
CA TYR A 336 12.67 -8.70 1.17
C TYR A 336 13.66 -9.87 1.25
N ASP A 337 14.23 -10.07 2.43
CA ASP A 337 15.14 -11.16 2.72
C ASP A 337 14.38 -12.46 3.00
N PHE A 338 13.12 -12.38 3.42
CA PHE A 338 12.27 -13.52 3.73
C PHE A 338 10.84 -13.36 3.17
N VAL A 339 10.37 -14.33 2.38
CA VAL A 339 9.00 -14.43 1.86
C VAL A 339 8.30 -15.67 2.42
N GLY A 340 7.49 -15.49 3.46
CA GLY A 340 6.65 -16.55 4.00
C GLY A 340 5.31 -16.66 3.28
N LYS A 341 4.73 -17.87 3.24
CA LYS A 341 3.40 -18.13 2.67
C LYS A 341 2.43 -18.56 3.76
N PHE A 342 1.21 -18.05 3.70
CA PHE A 342 0.17 -18.38 4.69
C PHE A 342 -0.20 -19.86 4.66
N GLU A 343 -0.09 -20.47 3.48
CA GLU A 343 -0.35 -21.90 3.25
C GLU A 343 0.65 -22.80 4.00
N THR A 344 1.83 -22.27 4.34
CA THR A 344 2.90 -22.93 5.12
C THR A 344 3.31 -22.08 6.32
N LEU A 345 2.35 -21.33 6.90
CA LEU A 345 2.64 -20.23 7.83
C LEU A 345 3.41 -20.69 9.07
N GLU A 346 2.99 -21.80 9.68
CA GLU A 346 3.59 -22.27 10.93
C GLU A 346 5.04 -22.70 10.70
N GLU A 347 5.31 -23.48 9.65
CA GLU A 347 6.66 -23.91 9.29
C GLU A 347 7.54 -22.72 8.91
N ASP A 348 7.06 -21.84 8.04
CA ASP A 348 7.82 -20.67 7.58
C ASP A 348 8.12 -19.71 8.74
N ALA A 349 7.14 -19.46 9.61
CA ALA A 349 7.30 -18.56 10.74
C ALA A 349 8.28 -19.11 11.78
N ASN A 350 8.18 -20.39 12.13
CA ASN A 350 9.08 -21.00 13.10
C ASN A 350 10.50 -21.14 12.54
N TYR A 351 10.65 -21.38 11.22
CA TYR A 351 11.95 -21.32 10.56
C TYR A 351 12.53 -19.89 10.59
N PHE A 352 11.72 -18.86 10.30
CA PHE A 352 12.14 -17.47 10.39
C PHE A 352 12.59 -17.10 11.81
N LEU A 353 11.83 -17.50 12.84
CA LEU A 353 12.20 -17.29 14.25
C LEU A 353 13.57 -17.91 14.58
N GLN A 354 13.87 -19.10 14.08
CA GLN A 354 15.19 -19.71 14.24
C GLN A 354 16.29 -18.91 13.51
N LEU A 355 16.03 -18.45 12.28
CA LEU A 355 16.99 -17.67 11.49
C LEU A 355 17.41 -16.36 12.17
N ILE A 356 16.47 -15.66 12.81
CA ILE A 356 16.74 -14.38 13.49
C ILE A 356 17.32 -14.55 14.90
N GLY A 357 17.51 -15.79 15.36
CA GLY A 357 17.98 -16.06 16.73
C GLY A 357 16.95 -15.72 17.81
N ALA A 358 15.66 -15.89 17.53
CA ALA A 358 14.62 -15.72 18.53
C ALA A 358 14.81 -16.68 19.72
N PRO A 359 14.26 -16.37 20.91
CA PRO A 359 14.31 -17.28 22.05
C PRO A 359 13.80 -18.68 21.71
N ARG A 360 14.53 -19.74 22.11
CA ARG A 360 14.24 -21.15 21.75
C ARG A 360 12.81 -21.62 22.06
N GLY A 361 12.15 -21.03 23.06
CA GLY A 361 10.78 -21.36 23.44
C GLY A 361 9.71 -20.60 22.68
N LEU A 362 10.07 -19.55 21.93
CA LEU A 362 9.12 -18.75 21.17
C LEU A 362 8.72 -19.49 19.88
N LYS A 363 7.44 -19.80 19.77
CA LYS A 363 6.85 -20.37 18.57
C LYS A 363 5.78 -19.46 18.00
N PHE A 364 5.55 -19.54 16.70
CA PHE A 364 4.45 -18.83 16.06
C PHE A 364 3.11 -19.34 16.61
N PRO A 365 2.22 -18.46 17.08
CA PRO A 365 0.95 -18.89 17.66
C PRO A 365 -0.01 -19.41 16.59
N ASN A 366 -0.63 -20.55 16.87
CA ASN A 366 -1.51 -21.28 15.96
C ASN A 366 -3.02 -21.01 16.19
N PHE A 367 -3.39 -20.08 17.07
CA PHE A 367 -4.79 -19.71 17.29
C PHE A 367 -5.28 -18.69 16.26
N LYS A 368 -6.61 -18.65 16.05
CA LYS A 368 -7.28 -17.69 15.18
C LYS A 368 -7.68 -16.46 16.01
N ASP A 369 -7.24 -15.28 15.56
CA ASP A 369 -7.31 -14.02 16.31
C ASP A 369 -8.73 -13.50 16.58
N ARG A 370 -9.60 -13.53 15.56
CA ARG A 370 -11.02 -13.17 15.64
C ARG A 370 -11.86 -14.26 15.03
N HIS A 371 -13.10 -14.40 15.52
CA HIS A 371 -14.06 -15.39 15.03
C HIS A 371 -13.43 -16.80 15.07
N SER A 372 -12.91 -17.16 16.26
CA SER A 372 -12.08 -18.34 16.45
C SER A 372 -12.85 -19.66 16.29
N SER A 373 -14.17 -19.63 16.44
CA SER A 373 -15.08 -20.75 16.17
C SER A 373 -15.18 -21.09 14.68
N ASP A 374 -14.99 -20.10 13.81
CA ASP A 374 -15.11 -20.29 12.38
C ASP A 374 -13.89 -21.03 11.83
N GLU A 375 -14.11 -21.89 10.84
CA GLU A 375 -13.03 -22.46 10.06
C GLU A 375 -12.11 -21.38 9.44
N ARG A 376 -10.86 -21.73 9.21
CA ARG A 376 -9.95 -20.85 8.47
C ARG A 376 -10.37 -20.86 7.00
N THR A 377 -10.38 -19.68 6.39
CA THR A 377 -10.48 -19.59 4.93
C THR A 377 -9.39 -20.46 4.30
N ASN A 378 -9.75 -21.22 3.28
CA ASN A 378 -8.89 -22.08 2.49
C ASN A 378 -9.47 -22.15 1.06
N ALA A 379 -8.85 -22.91 0.16
CA ALA A 379 -9.33 -23.08 -1.21
C ALA A 379 -10.79 -23.58 -1.30
N ASP A 380 -11.24 -24.48 -0.42
CA ASP A 380 -12.60 -25.02 -0.46
C ASP A 380 -13.64 -23.97 -0.08
N VAL A 381 -13.36 -23.19 0.97
CA VAL A 381 -14.15 -22.03 1.36
C VAL A 381 -14.22 -21.05 0.18
N VAL A 382 -13.07 -20.69 -0.42
CA VAL A 382 -13.03 -19.77 -1.57
C VAL A 382 -13.95 -20.26 -2.70
N ARG A 383 -13.91 -21.54 -3.05
CA ARG A 383 -14.80 -22.11 -4.08
C ARG A 383 -16.27 -21.88 -3.76
N GLN A 384 -16.69 -21.93 -2.49
CA GLN A 384 -18.09 -21.66 -2.12
C GLN A 384 -18.49 -20.21 -2.44
N TYR A 385 -17.65 -19.23 -2.14
CA TYR A 385 -17.93 -17.81 -2.45
C TYR A 385 -17.90 -17.52 -3.95
N LEU A 386 -17.04 -18.20 -4.71
CA LEU A 386 -16.91 -17.99 -6.15
C LEU A 386 -18.05 -18.61 -6.97
N LYS A 387 -18.85 -19.53 -6.39
CA LYS A 387 -20.01 -20.15 -7.07
C LYS A 387 -21.07 -19.14 -7.49
N ASP A 388 -21.26 -18.08 -6.72
CA ASP A 388 -22.29 -17.07 -6.95
C ASP A 388 -21.88 -15.99 -7.97
N LEU A 389 -20.64 -16.08 -8.47
CA LEU A 389 -20.07 -15.16 -9.45
C LEU A 389 -20.08 -15.79 -10.84
N SER A 390 -20.22 -14.96 -11.86
CA SER A 390 -20.00 -15.33 -13.27
C SER A 390 -18.52 -15.56 -13.55
N SER A 391 -18.20 -16.31 -14.62
CA SER A 391 -16.82 -16.50 -15.06
C SER A 391 -16.10 -15.17 -15.34
N MET A 392 -16.83 -14.17 -15.85
CA MET A 392 -16.30 -12.83 -16.11
C MET A 392 -15.92 -12.11 -14.80
N GLU A 393 -16.80 -12.14 -13.79
CA GLU A 393 -16.50 -11.55 -12.47
C GLU A 393 -15.28 -12.21 -11.84
N ARG A 394 -15.17 -13.54 -11.92
CA ARG A 394 -14.01 -14.28 -11.40
C ARG A 394 -12.72 -13.91 -12.14
N GLN A 395 -12.76 -13.78 -13.47
CA GLN A 395 -11.63 -13.32 -14.27
C GLN A 395 -11.20 -11.90 -13.89
N LEU A 396 -12.16 -10.97 -13.72
CA LEU A 396 -11.85 -9.59 -13.33
C LEU A 396 -11.21 -9.49 -11.94
N ILE A 397 -11.62 -10.34 -10.99
CA ILE A 397 -10.95 -10.40 -9.68
C ILE A 397 -9.52 -10.94 -9.83
N TYR A 398 -9.32 -11.98 -10.65
CA TYR A 398 -7.97 -12.47 -10.94
C TYR A 398 -7.10 -11.38 -11.58
N ASP A 399 -7.61 -10.67 -12.57
CA ASP A 399 -6.91 -9.57 -13.25
C ASP A 399 -6.57 -8.44 -12.26
N PHE A 400 -7.49 -8.13 -11.34
CA PHE A 400 -7.24 -7.16 -10.27
C PHE A 400 -6.03 -7.56 -9.41
N TYR A 401 -5.89 -8.84 -9.06
CA TYR A 401 -4.76 -9.37 -8.27
C TYR A 401 -3.62 -9.98 -9.10
N TYR A 402 -3.65 -9.85 -10.43
CA TYR A 402 -2.76 -10.58 -11.34
C TYR A 402 -1.29 -10.43 -10.99
N LEU A 403 -0.89 -9.19 -10.66
CA LEU A 403 0.50 -8.91 -10.31
C LEU A 403 0.95 -9.66 -9.05
N ASP A 404 0.08 -9.82 -8.05
CA ASP A 404 0.41 -10.57 -6.82
C ASP A 404 0.49 -12.08 -7.10
N TYR A 405 -0.41 -12.60 -7.96
CA TYR A 405 -0.35 -13.99 -8.42
C TYR A 405 1.00 -14.30 -9.07
N LEU A 406 1.39 -13.47 -10.04
CA LEU A 406 2.66 -13.62 -10.73
C LEU A 406 3.85 -13.43 -9.78
N MET A 407 3.86 -12.35 -8.99
CA MET A 407 4.99 -11.94 -8.15
C MET A 407 5.36 -12.98 -7.09
N PHE A 408 4.37 -13.69 -6.54
CA PHE A 408 4.58 -14.68 -5.48
C PHE A 408 4.43 -16.13 -5.96
N ASN A 409 4.42 -16.34 -7.27
CA ASN A 409 4.29 -17.66 -7.90
C ASN A 409 3.12 -18.46 -7.31
N TYR A 410 1.95 -17.83 -7.27
CA TYR A 410 0.70 -18.52 -6.95
C TYR A 410 0.10 -19.10 -8.23
N THR A 411 -0.50 -20.28 -8.11
CA THR A 411 -1.26 -20.87 -9.21
C THR A 411 -2.50 -20.04 -9.46
N THR A 412 -2.79 -19.75 -10.72
CA THR A 412 -4.06 -19.16 -11.14
C THR A 412 -5.21 -20.01 -10.58
N PRO A 413 -6.21 -19.40 -9.92
CA PRO A 413 -7.36 -20.14 -9.43
C PRO A 413 -8.07 -20.76 -10.64
N PHE A 414 -8.53 -22.02 -10.52
CA PHE A 414 -9.41 -22.59 -11.53
C PHE A 414 -10.72 -21.80 -11.50
N VAL A 415 -10.89 -20.90 -12.47
CA VAL A 415 -12.03 -19.98 -12.63
C VAL A 415 -13.27 -20.71 -13.11
#